data_AF-A0A938N1L3-F1
#
_entry.id   AF-A0A938N1L3-F1
#
_cell.length_a   1.000
_cell.length_b   1.000
_cell.length_c   1.000
_cell.angle_alpha   90.00
_cell.angle_beta   90.00
_cell.angle_gamma   90.00
#
_symmetry.space_group_name_H-M   'P 1'
#
loop_
_entity.id
_entity.type
_entity.pdbx_description
1 polymer ?
#
loop_
_entity_poly.entity_id
_entity_poly.type
_entity_poly.pdbx_seq_one_letter_code
_entity_poly.pdbx_strand_id
1 'polypeptide(L)'
;MKTYTYSEARQQLAAVLDEARRAGRVQIRRRDGQLFVLQPATQERSPLDVPGVAAGLRAGDSAAWLREEREAAGDRLLEAASGAPADPPRATRKESRPRGS
;
A
#
# COMPACT_ATOMS: atom_id res chain seq x y z
N MET A 1 27.32 -16.57 8.10
CA MET A 1 27.78 -15.40 7.30
C MET A 1 28.21 -15.90 5.94
N LYS A 2 27.56 -15.44 4.87
CA LYS A 2 27.81 -15.91 3.50
C LYS A 2 28.90 -15.06 2.83
N THR A 3 29.74 -15.68 2.01
CA THR A 3 30.82 -15.02 1.29
C THR A 3 30.59 -15.16 -0.21
N TYR A 4 30.59 -14.04 -0.92
CA TYR A 4 30.47 -13.96 -2.37
C TYR A 4 31.80 -13.56 -2.99
N THR A 5 32.05 -13.96 -4.23
CA THR A 5 33.13 -13.35 -5.01
C THR A 5 32.70 -11.96 -5.51
N TYR A 6 33.67 -11.12 -5.86
CA TYR A 6 33.39 -9.82 -6.48
C TYR A 6 32.51 -9.94 -7.73
N SER A 7 32.78 -10.93 -8.60
CA SER A 7 32.02 -11.15 -9.82
C SER A 7 30.57 -11.56 -9.52
N GLU A 8 30.36 -12.46 -8.57
CA GLU A 8 29.01 -12.82 -8.10
C GLU A 8 28.28 -11.61 -7.55
N ALA A 9 28.92 -10.86 -6.63
CA ALA A 9 28.29 -9.68 -6.03
C ALA A 9 27.89 -8.64 -7.07
N ARG A 10 28.68 -8.46 -8.14
CA ARG A 10 28.34 -7.58 -9.25
C ARG A 10 27.16 -8.08 -10.08
N GLN A 11 27.06 -9.39 -10.33
CA GLN A 11 26.00 -9.98 -11.16
C GLN A 11 24.65 -10.03 -10.45
N GLN A 12 24.65 -10.20 -9.12
CA GLN A 12 23.43 -10.41 -8.31
C GLN A 12 23.38 -9.48 -7.10
N LEU A 13 23.75 -8.21 -7.28
CA LEU A 13 23.88 -7.24 -6.17
C LEU A 13 22.59 -7.11 -5.33
N ALA A 14 21.42 -7.14 -5.96
CA ALA A 14 20.13 -7.08 -5.26
C ALA A 14 19.96 -8.24 -4.26
N ALA A 15 20.24 -9.47 -4.69
CA ALA A 15 20.15 -10.64 -3.81
C ALA A 15 21.19 -10.60 -2.68
N VAL A 16 22.39 -10.07 -2.96
CA VAL A 16 23.44 -9.87 -1.94
C VAL A 16 23.03 -8.83 -0.90
N LEU A 17 22.37 -7.74 -1.31
CA LEU A 17 21.82 -6.73 -0.40
C LEU A 17 20.69 -7.29 0.47
N ASP A 18 19.78 -8.08 -0.12
CA ASP A 18 18.71 -8.75 0.63
C ASP A 18 19.26 -9.76 1.64
N GLU A 19 20.28 -10.54 1.26
CA GLU A 19 20.97 -11.45 2.17
C GLU A 19 21.66 -10.68 3.31
N ALA A 20 22.35 -9.57 3.00
CA ALA A 20 22.96 -8.71 4.01
C ALA A 20 21.91 -8.11 4.97
N ARG A 21 20.73 -7.75 4.46
CA ARG A 21 19.60 -7.28 5.27
C ARG A 21 19.05 -8.36 6.19
N ARG A 22 18.92 -9.60 5.70
CA ARG A 22 18.37 -10.73 6.47
C ARG A 22 19.36 -11.28 7.50
N ALA A 23 20.62 -11.48 7.10
CA ALA A 23 21.67 -12.07 7.94
C ALA A 23 22.46 -11.03 8.76
N GLY A 24 22.20 -9.73 8.55
CA GLY A 24 22.90 -8.60 9.18
C GLY A 24 24.25 -8.27 8.55
N ARG A 25 24.90 -9.21 7.86
CA ARG A 25 26.12 -8.98 7.07
C ARG A 25 26.45 -10.12 6.12
N VAL A 26 27.17 -9.79 5.05
CA VAL A 26 27.81 -10.72 4.11
C VAL A 26 29.25 -10.28 3.82
N GLN A 27 30.05 -11.18 3.28
CA GLN A 27 31.41 -10.88 2.84
C GLN A 27 31.52 -10.90 1.32
N ILE A 28 32.39 -10.05 0.77
CA ILE A 28 32.74 -10.02 -0.65
C ILE A 28 34.25 -10.19 -0.77
N ARG A 29 34.69 -11.25 -1.44
CA ARG A 29 36.10 -11.57 -1.68
C ARG A 29 36.51 -11.19 -3.11
N ARG A 30 37.58 -10.41 -3.23
CA ARG A 30 38.21 -10.06 -4.51
C ARG A 30 39.28 -11.09 -4.90
N ARG A 31 39.71 -11.05 -6.16
CA ARG A 31 40.72 -12.00 -6.71
C ARG A 31 42.08 -11.84 -6.04
N ASP A 32 42.42 -10.63 -5.60
CA ASP A 32 43.63 -10.31 -4.84
C ASP A 32 43.59 -10.82 -3.38
N GLY A 33 42.51 -11.50 -2.98
CA GLY A 33 42.33 -12.03 -1.63
C GLY A 33 41.73 -11.04 -0.64
N GLN A 34 41.54 -9.77 -1.01
CA GLN A 34 40.91 -8.79 -0.14
C GLN A 34 39.47 -9.19 0.18
N LEU A 35 39.07 -8.95 1.43
CA LEU A 35 37.75 -9.28 1.95
C LEU A 35 37.06 -8.01 2.44
N PHE A 36 35.86 -7.77 1.94
CA PHE A 36 35.00 -6.66 2.31
C PHE A 36 33.78 -7.19 3.04
N VAL A 37 33.25 -6.41 3.99
CA VAL A 37 32.00 -6.72 4.68
C VAL A 37 30.93 -5.74 4.19
N LEU A 38 29.81 -6.28 3.72
CA LEU A 38 28.60 -5.53 3.42
C LEU A 38 27.59 -5.78 4.53
N GLN A 39 27.16 -4.71 5.17
CA GLN A 39 26.15 -4.73 6.22
C GLN A 39 25.13 -3.61 5.97
N PRO A 40 23.86 -3.77 6.39
CA PRO A 40 22.89 -2.69 6.34
C PRO A 40 23.39 -1.48 7.12
N ALA A 41 23.28 -0.29 6.53
CA ALA A 41 23.52 0.93 7.27
C ALA A 41 22.40 1.12 8.29
N THR A 42 22.77 1.41 9.53
CA THR A 42 21.82 1.89 10.54
C THR A 42 21.51 3.35 10.22
N GLN A 43 20.25 3.67 9.93
CA GLN A 43 19.81 5.06 9.85
C GLN A 43 19.45 5.53 11.26
N GLU A 44 20.03 6.64 11.70
CA GLU A 44 19.72 7.23 13.02
C GLU A 44 18.29 7.76 13.11
N ARG A 45 17.69 8.12 11.97
CA ARG A 45 16.34 8.66 11.88
C ARG A 45 15.49 7.83 10.94
N SER A 46 14.23 7.67 11.31
CA SER A 46 13.24 7.00 10.44
C SER A 46 13.10 7.78 9.14
N PRO A 47 12.92 7.12 7.98
CA PRO A 47 12.53 7.82 6.74
C PRO A 47 11.20 8.60 6.87
N LEU A 48 10.40 8.27 7.89
CA LEU A 48 9.14 8.96 8.23
C LEU A 48 9.33 10.02 9.34
N ASP A 49 10.56 10.22 9.83
CA ASP A 49 10.91 11.27 10.80
C ASP A 49 11.03 12.61 10.08
N VAL A 50 9.87 13.19 9.75
CA VAL A 50 9.74 14.49 9.07
C VAL A 50 9.03 15.48 10.00
N PRO A 51 9.31 16.80 9.88
CA PRO A 51 8.59 17.81 10.63
C PRO A 51 7.08 17.69 10.44
N GLY A 52 6.33 17.78 11.53
CA GLY A 52 4.86 17.78 11.48
C GLY A 52 4.30 19.03 10.81
N VAL A 53 3.09 18.92 10.25
CA VAL A 53 2.32 20.06 9.72
C VAL A 53 1.28 20.52 10.74
N ALA A 54 1.16 21.83 10.94
CA ALA A 54 0.12 22.42 11.77
C ALA A 54 -1.22 22.43 11.02
N ALA A 55 -1.99 21.36 11.14
CA ALA A 55 -3.26 21.18 10.43
C ALA A 55 -4.45 21.95 11.04
N GLY A 56 -4.26 22.71 12.13
CA GLY A 56 -5.34 23.46 12.78
C GLY A 56 -6.42 22.60 13.44
N LEU A 57 -6.15 21.31 13.67
CA LEU A 57 -7.09 20.37 14.27
C LEU A 57 -7.16 20.52 15.79
N ARG A 58 -8.36 20.42 16.33
CA ARG A 58 -8.60 20.33 17.77
C ARG A 58 -8.52 18.88 18.23
N ALA A 59 -8.27 18.70 19.52
CA ALA A 59 -8.35 17.38 20.13
C ALA A 59 -9.76 16.81 19.96
N GLY A 60 -9.86 15.62 19.38
CA GLY A 60 -11.12 14.92 19.16
C GLY A 60 -11.72 15.06 17.76
N ASP A 61 -11.24 15.98 16.92
CA ASP A 61 -11.77 16.16 15.55
C ASP A 61 -11.66 14.86 14.73
N SER A 62 -10.50 14.21 14.79
CA SER A 62 -10.27 12.92 14.12
C SER A 62 -11.20 11.81 14.60
N ALA A 63 -11.49 11.77 15.90
CA ALA A 63 -12.39 10.77 16.48
C ALA A 63 -13.85 11.05 16.14
N ALA A 64 -14.24 12.34 16.06
CA ALA A 64 -15.56 12.76 15.64
C ALA A 64 -15.84 12.34 14.19
N TRP A 65 -14.93 12.65 13.26
CA TRP A 65 -15.04 12.22 11.86
C TRP A 65 -15.08 10.71 11.72
N LEU A 66 -14.22 9.98 12.45
CA LEU A 66 -14.24 8.52 12.41
C LEU A 66 -15.56 7.93 12.90
N ARG A 67 -16.21 8.56 13.89
CA ARG A 67 -17.51 8.13 14.39
C ARG A 67 -18.60 8.38 13.35
N GLU A 68 -18.63 9.59 12.79
CA GLU A 68 -19.57 9.97 11.72
C GLU A 68 -19.47 9.02 10.51
N GLU A 69 -18.25 8.75 10.04
CA GLU A 69 -18.04 7.82 8.92
C GLU A 69 -18.46 6.38 9.24
N ARG A 70 -18.28 5.93 10.49
CA ARG A 70 -18.71 4.58 10.91
C ARG A 70 -20.23 4.47 11.01
N GLU A 71 -20.90 5.49 11.53
CA GLU A 71 -22.37 5.55 11.59
C GLU A 71 -22.94 5.55 10.17
N ALA A 72 -22.44 6.42 9.30
CA ALA A 72 -22.87 6.48 7.90
C ALA A 72 -22.60 5.17 7.13
N ALA A 73 -21.48 4.49 7.39
CA ALA A 73 -21.21 3.18 6.80
C ALA A 73 -22.15 2.09 7.33
N GLY A 74 -22.49 2.13 8.62
CA GLY A 74 -23.47 1.24 9.25
C GLY A 74 -24.86 1.41 8.64
N ASP A 75 -25.31 2.64 8.47
CA ASP A 75 -26.60 2.95 7.85
C ASP A 75 -26.67 2.44 6.41
N ARG A 76 -25.63 2.67 5.59
CA ARG A 76 -25.55 2.15 4.22
C ARG A 76 -25.61 0.62 4.17
N LEU A 77 -24.98 -0.06 5.13
CA LEU A 77 -25.02 -1.52 5.22
C LEU A 77 -26.41 -2.02 5.61
N LEU A 78 -27.09 -1.32 6.54
CA LEU A 78 -28.47 -1.63 6.92
C LEU A 78 -29.44 -1.41 5.76
N GLU A 79 -29.31 -0.32 5.01
CA GLU A 79 -30.08 -0.05 3.79
C GLU A 79 -29.84 -1.10 2.69
N ALA A 80 -28.59 -1.52 2.51
CA ALA A 80 -28.27 -2.59 1.55
C ALA A 80 -28.84 -3.95 1.97
N ALA A 81 -28.92 -4.22 3.27
CA ALA A 81 -29.45 -5.46 3.83
C ALA A 81 -30.99 -5.48 3.94
N SER A 82 -31.65 -4.32 4.00
CA SER A 82 -33.11 -4.19 4.17
C SER A 82 -33.91 -4.38 2.86
N GLY A 83 -33.23 -4.39 1.70
CA GLY A 83 -33.81 -4.93 0.46
C GLY A 83 -34.91 -4.08 -0.19
N ALA A 84 -34.73 -2.75 -0.30
CA ALA A 84 -35.55 -1.97 -1.23
C ALA A 84 -35.15 -2.30 -2.69
N PRO A 85 -36.07 -2.71 -3.58
CA PRO A 85 -35.73 -2.85 -4.98
C PRO A 85 -35.38 -1.47 -5.54
N ALA A 86 -34.23 -1.35 -6.18
CA ALA A 86 -33.97 -0.23 -7.08
C ALA A 86 -35.05 -0.28 -8.17
N ASP A 87 -35.91 0.75 -8.23
CA ASP A 87 -36.91 0.88 -9.28
C ASP A 87 -36.20 0.73 -10.64
N PRO A 88 -36.56 -0.27 -11.47
CA PRO A 88 -35.94 -0.38 -12.78
C PRO A 88 -36.33 0.86 -13.61
N PRO A 89 -35.42 1.41 -14.44
CA PRO A 89 -35.72 2.56 -15.26
C PRO A 89 -36.91 2.23 -16.16
N ARG A 90 -37.97 3.04 -16.05
CA ARG A 90 -39.23 2.88 -16.76
C ARG A 90 -38.97 2.80 -18.27
N ALA A 91 -39.06 1.60 -18.85
CA ALA A 91 -38.89 1.40 -20.28
C ALA A 91 -39.94 2.23 -21.04
N THR A 92 -39.48 3.20 -21.83
CA THR A 92 -40.33 3.97 -22.73
C THR A 92 -40.93 3.02 -23.77
N ARG A 93 -42.20 2.64 -23.60
CA ARG A 93 -42.95 1.87 -24.59
C ARG A 93 -43.12 2.74 -25.84
N LYS A 94 -42.41 2.41 -26.93
CA LYS A 94 -42.65 3.01 -28.24
C LYS A 94 -44.09 2.68 -28.66
N GLU A 95 -44.90 3.70 -28.88
CA GLU A 95 -46.23 3.59 -29.51
C GLU A 95 -46.07 3.09 -30.95
N SER A 96 -46.47 1.84 -31.20
CA SER A 96 -46.70 1.32 -32.55
C SER A 96 -48.01 1.90 -33.08
N ARG A 97 -47.93 2.83 -34.04
CA ARG A 97 -49.08 3.29 -34.82
C ARG A 97 -49.68 2.12 -35.63
N PRO A 98 -51.00 1.97 -35.73
CA PRO A 98 -51.60 0.92 -36.55
C PRO A 98 -51.45 1.27 -38.04
N ARG A 99 -51.16 0.25 -38.86
CA ARG A 99 -51.20 0.33 -40.33
C ARG A 99 -52.66 0.36 -40.77
N GLY A 100 -53.05 1.40 -41.51
CA GLY A 100 -54.33 1.46 -42.21
C GLY A 100 -54.35 0.48 -43.39
N SER A 101 -55.55 -0.04 -43.64
CA SER A 101 -55.94 -0.89 -44.78
C SER A 101 -55.87 -0.17 -46.12
#